data_AF-A0A820D0W1-F1
#
_entry.id   AF-A0A820D0W1-F1
#
_cell.length_a   1.000
_cell.length_b   1.000
_cell.length_c   1.000
_cell.angle_alpha   90.00
_cell.angle_beta   90.00
_cell.angle_gamma   90.00
#
_symmetry.space_group_name_H-M   'P 1'
#
loop_
_entity.id
_entity.type
_entity.pdbx_description
1 polymer ?
#
loop_
_entity_poly.entity_id
_entity_poly.type
_entity_poly.pdbx_seq_one_letter_code
_entity_poly.pdbx_strand_id
1 'polypeptide(L)'
;IRYCHSNVICDGEICPLQQILCVNNISRNLNCYDINNVYLINGIPGLKNSQFRNNLKSMYMKEGEIDNEIMGDAKLEVVIGIFFPSVTGIMAGSNRSGDLKDPSQSIPRGTILAVITTSFIYILIAFLLACSIQGVLLRDRDGLSINQQLVEAVVAWPSPYVIITGALCACFGAGLQW
;
A
#
# COMPACT_ATOMS: atom_id res chain seq x y z
N ILE A 1 -5.69 11.34 -10.76
CA ILE A 1 -6.46 10.10 -11.03
C ILE A 1 -7.68 10.13 -10.15
N ARG A 2 -8.85 9.91 -10.75
CA ARG A 2 -10.13 10.11 -10.09
C ARG A 2 -10.86 8.78 -10.00
N TYR A 3 -11.46 8.46 -8.86
CA TYR A 3 -12.24 7.24 -8.64
C TYR A 3 -13.66 7.60 -8.20
N CYS A 4 -14.61 6.71 -8.48
CA CYS A 4 -15.99 6.88 -8.05
C CYS A 4 -16.11 6.52 -6.58
N HIS A 5 -16.72 7.39 -5.79
CA HIS A 5 -17.02 7.17 -4.38
C HIS A 5 -18.51 7.41 -4.17
N SER A 6 -19.16 6.49 -3.46
CA SER A 6 -20.56 6.59 -3.08
C SER A 6 -20.64 6.37 -1.58
N ASN A 7 -21.32 7.25 -0.84
CA ASN A 7 -21.71 6.96 0.54
C ASN A 7 -22.92 6.02 0.46
N VAL A 8 -22.70 4.70 0.46
CA VAL A 8 -23.80 3.72 0.42
C VAL A 8 -24.14 3.33 1.86
N ILE A 9 -25.24 3.87 2.37
CA ILE A 9 -25.84 3.49 3.66
C ILE A 9 -26.91 2.44 3.36
N CYS A 10 -26.78 1.22 3.89
CA CYS A 10 -27.79 0.19 3.85
C CYS A 10 -28.17 -0.19 5.29
N ASP A 11 -29.46 -0.08 5.65
CA ASP A 11 -29.99 -0.48 6.97
C ASP A 11 -29.19 0.03 8.19
N GLY A 12 -28.68 1.26 8.12
CA GLY A 12 -27.96 1.89 9.23
C GLY A 12 -26.49 1.47 9.39
N GLU A 13 -25.96 0.65 8.48
CA GLU A 13 -24.55 0.32 8.36
C GLU A 13 -23.99 0.73 6.97
N ILE A 14 -22.67 0.91 6.90
CA ILE A 14 -21.96 1.30 5.68
C ILE A 14 -21.76 0.02 4.86
N CYS A 15 -22.40 -0.08 3.68
CA CYS A 15 -22.28 -1.27 2.82
C CYS A 15 -21.06 -1.14 1.87
N PRO A 16 -20.40 -2.26 1.51
CA PRO A 16 -19.40 -2.27 0.43
C PRO A 16 -20.03 -1.90 -0.92
N LEU A 17 -19.29 -1.24 -1.84
CA LEU A 17 -19.43 -1.34 -3.31
C LEU A 17 -19.40 -2.82 -3.68
N GLN A 18 -20.58 -3.38 -3.54
CA GLN A 18 -20.97 -4.75 -3.67
C GLN A 18 -20.55 -5.27 -5.03
N GLN A 19 -19.32 -5.80 -5.11
CA GLN A 19 -18.80 -6.51 -6.27
C GLN A 19 -18.75 -5.65 -7.54
N ILE A 20 -17.63 -5.68 -8.27
CA ILE A 20 -17.74 -5.73 -9.73
C ILE A 20 -18.38 -4.47 -10.37
N LEU A 21 -17.58 -3.41 -10.59
CA LEU A 21 -17.85 -2.59 -11.78
C LEU A 21 -17.55 -3.46 -13.01
N CYS A 22 -18.57 -4.22 -13.42
CA CYS A 22 -18.74 -4.97 -14.66
C CYS A 22 -17.81 -6.18 -14.91
N VAL A 23 -18.21 -7.34 -14.39
CA VAL A 23 -17.92 -8.68 -14.90
C VAL A 23 -19.26 -9.39 -14.97
N ASN A 24 -19.88 -9.24 -16.13
CA ASN A 24 -20.97 -10.02 -16.73
C ASN A 24 -22.23 -10.31 -15.91
N ASN A 25 -23.34 -9.72 -16.39
CA ASN A 25 -24.68 -10.31 -16.49
C ASN A 25 -25.07 -11.30 -15.39
N ILE A 26 -25.75 -10.82 -14.33
CA ILE A 26 -26.98 -11.45 -13.83
C ILE A 26 -27.78 -10.36 -13.09
N SER A 27 -29.00 -10.14 -13.58
CA SER A 27 -30.04 -9.32 -12.99
C SER A 27 -30.44 -9.83 -11.60
N ARG A 28 -30.33 -9.00 -10.55
CA ARG A 28 -31.26 -8.99 -9.40
C ARG A 28 -31.34 -7.58 -8.78
N ASN A 29 -32.48 -6.93 -9.04
CA ASN A 29 -33.18 -5.89 -8.26
C ASN A 29 -32.42 -4.61 -7.82
N LEU A 30 -32.79 -3.48 -8.46
CA LEU A 30 -33.04 -2.14 -7.90
C LEU A 30 -33.01 -2.07 -6.35
N ASN A 31 -32.36 -1.16 -5.60
CA ASN A 31 -31.91 0.21 -5.87
C ASN A 31 -30.94 0.69 -4.76
N CYS A 32 -29.64 0.40 -4.87
CA CYS A 32 -28.62 1.13 -4.07
C CYS A 32 -28.09 2.37 -4.81
N TYR A 33 -28.18 2.35 -6.15
CA TYR A 33 -27.64 3.38 -7.04
C TYR A 33 -28.60 4.56 -7.27
N ASP A 34 -29.92 4.35 -7.17
CA ASP A 34 -30.93 5.41 -7.36
C ASP A 34 -31.10 6.32 -6.14
N ILE A 35 -30.60 5.90 -4.97
CA ILE A 35 -30.78 6.62 -3.69
C ILE A 35 -29.55 7.48 -3.37
N ASN A 36 -28.37 7.12 -3.87
CA ASN A 36 -27.11 7.73 -3.48
C ASN A 36 -26.42 8.41 -4.67
N ASN A 37 -26.14 9.71 -4.51
CA ASN A 37 -25.38 10.47 -5.50
C ASN A 37 -23.94 9.93 -5.59
N VAL A 38 -23.56 9.43 -6.76
CA VAL A 38 -22.19 9.02 -7.06
C VAL A 38 -21.36 10.29 -7.28
N TYR A 39 -20.25 10.43 -6.57
CA TYR A 39 -19.33 11.55 -6.76
C TYR A 39 -17.92 11.05 -7.07
N LEU A 40 -17.27 11.78 -7.97
CA LEU A 40 -15.96 11.42 -8.48
C LEU A 40 -14.89 12.23 -7.74
N ILE A 41 -14.07 11.54 -6.95
CA ILE A 41 -13.05 12.17 -6.11
C ILE A 41 -11.65 11.95 -6.66
N ASN A 42 -10.78 12.92 -6.46
CA ASN A 42 -9.39 12.82 -6.88
C ASN A 42 -8.61 12.01 -5.82
N GLY A 43 -8.16 10.81 -6.18
CA GLY A 43 -7.46 9.93 -5.25
C GLY A 43 -6.02 10.29 -4.95
N ILE A 44 -5.44 11.17 -5.76
CA ILE A 44 -4.12 11.77 -5.51
C ILE A 44 -4.31 13.29 -5.52
N PRO A 45 -4.78 13.87 -4.41
CA PRO A 45 -4.96 15.31 -4.27
C PRO A 45 -3.64 16.08 -4.12
N GLY A 46 -2.50 15.38 -3.97
CA GLY A 46 -1.18 15.95 -3.70
C GLY A 46 -0.91 16.09 -2.20
N LEU A 47 0.29 16.56 -1.84
CA LEU A 47 0.76 16.73 -0.47
C LEU A 47 -0.13 17.70 0.32
N LYS A 48 -1.02 17.17 1.17
CA LYS A 48 -1.92 17.97 2.00
C LYS A 48 -1.91 17.48 3.46
N ASN A 49 -1.76 18.42 4.39
CA ASN A 49 -1.80 18.13 5.82
C ASN A 49 -3.17 17.59 6.29
N SER A 50 -4.25 17.97 5.60
CA SER A 50 -5.59 17.44 5.87
C SER A 50 -5.68 15.94 5.57
N GLN A 51 -5.00 15.47 4.51
CA GLN A 51 -5.00 14.05 4.17
C GLN A 51 -4.18 13.23 5.14
N PHE A 52 -3.04 13.75 5.59
CA PHE A 52 -2.25 13.10 6.64
C PHE A 52 -3.09 12.86 7.90
N ARG A 53 -3.83 13.88 8.36
CA ARG A 53 -4.70 13.75 9.54
C ARG A 53 -5.81 12.73 9.35
N ASN A 54 -6.39 12.65 8.16
CA ASN A 54 -7.43 11.67 7.84
C ASN A 54 -6.88 10.23 7.81
N ASN A 55 -5.64 10.06 7.34
CA ASN A 55 -4.97 8.76 7.21
C ASN A 55 -4.28 8.30 8.50
N LEU A 56 -4.13 9.18 9.51
CA LEU A 56 -3.44 8.87 10.76
C LEU A 56 -4.20 7.85 11.63
N LYS A 57 -5.53 7.80 11.51
CA LYS A 57 -6.36 6.89 12.29
C LYS A 57 -6.26 5.48 11.73
N SER A 58 -5.97 4.52 12.61
CA SER A 58 -6.04 3.10 12.23
C SER A 58 -7.49 2.69 11.93
N MET A 59 -7.67 1.93 10.85
CA MET A 59 -8.94 1.25 10.53
C MET A 59 -8.63 -0.22 10.27
N TYR A 60 -8.21 -0.91 11.32
CA TYR A 60 -8.10 -2.37 11.30
C TYR A 60 -9.50 -2.98 11.19
N MET A 61 -9.65 -3.97 10.32
CA MET A 61 -10.90 -4.67 10.06
C MET A 61 -10.84 -6.05 10.71
N LYS A 62 -11.94 -6.49 11.34
CA LYS A 62 -12.06 -7.88 11.81
C LYS A 62 -12.46 -8.80 10.67
N GLU A 63 -12.09 -10.06 10.79
CA GLU A 63 -12.47 -11.14 9.90
C GLU A 63 -13.99 -11.16 9.65
N GLY A 64 -14.42 -10.83 8.42
CA GLY A 64 -15.82 -10.79 8.03
C GLY A 64 -16.54 -9.44 8.22
N GLU A 65 -15.90 -8.42 8.80
CA GLU A 65 -16.42 -7.04 8.77
C GLU A 65 -16.15 -6.41 7.41
N ILE A 66 -17.17 -5.78 6.84
CA ILE A 66 -17.06 -5.10 5.56
C ILE A 66 -17.12 -3.59 5.80
N ASP A 67 -15.97 -2.93 5.68
CA ASP A 67 -15.84 -1.48 5.68
C ASP A 67 -15.21 -1.09 4.34
N ASN A 68 -16.00 -0.48 3.46
CA ASN A 68 -15.56 0.05 2.16
C ASN A 68 -14.82 -0.97 1.26
N GLU A 69 -15.39 -2.18 1.07
CA GLU A 69 -15.02 -3.17 0.02
C GLU A 69 -13.72 -3.94 0.11
N ILE A 70 -12.95 -3.82 1.18
CA ILE A 70 -11.67 -4.55 1.26
C ILE A 70 -11.85 -5.81 2.09
N MET A 71 -11.90 -6.97 1.42
CA MET A 71 -11.78 -8.27 2.08
C MET A 71 -10.33 -8.48 2.52
N GLY A 72 -10.03 -8.12 3.76
CA GLY A 72 -8.71 -8.34 4.34
C GLY A 72 -8.79 -8.47 5.86
N ASP A 73 -8.20 -9.53 6.39
CA ASP A 73 -8.03 -9.72 7.83
C ASP A 73 -6.88 -8.82 8.30
N ALA A 74 -7.14 -7.51 8.40
CA ALA A 74 -6.14 -6.49 8.68
C ALA A 74 -5.90 -6.34 10.19
N LYS A 75 -5.65 -7.46 10.88
CA LYS A 75 -5.23 -7.47 12.29
C LYS A 75 -3.78 -7.00 12.41
N LEU A 76 -3.43 -6.37 13.52
CA LEU A 76 -2.06 -5.90 13.79
C LEU A 76 -1.02 -7.01 13.63
N GLU A 77 -1.34 -8.23 14.06
CA GLU A 77 -0.46 -9.41 13.97
C GLU A 77 -0.12 -9.78 12.51
N VAL A 78 -1.12 -9.71 11.62
CA VAL A 78 -0.95 -10.01 10.19
C VAL A 78 -0.06 -8.97 9.53
N VAL A 79 -0.27 -7.68 9.84
CA VAL A 79 0.54 -6.58 9.31
C VAL A 79 2.01 -6.71 9.74
N ILE A 80 2.25 -7.08 11.00
CA ILE A 80 3.61 -7.33 11.50
C ILE A 80 4.24 -8.52 10.75
N GLY A 81 3.50 -9.62 10.56
CA GLY A 81 3.97 -10.80 9.83
C GLY A 81 4.36 -10.51 8.38
N ILE A 82 3.60 -9.67 7.68
CA ILE A 82 3.89 -9.26 6.29
C ILE A 82 5.10 -8.32 6.23
N PHE A 83 5.28 -7.44 7.22
CA PHE A 83 6.40 -6.49 7.26
C PHE A 83 7.72 -7.11 7.72
N PHE A 84 7.67 -8.17 8.53
CA PHE A 84 8.85 -8.84 9.09
C PHE A 84 9.93 -9.22 8.05
N PRO A 85 9.63 -9.85 6.89
CA PRO A 85 10.66 -10.18 5.90
C PRO A 85 11.39 -8.96 5.32
N SER A 86 10.83 -7.75 5.43
CA SER A 86 11.47 -6.53 4.92
C SER A 86 12.67 -6.07 5.77
N VAL A 87 12.82 -6.59 7.00
CA VAL A 87 13.90 -6.20 7.93
C VAL A 87 14.92 -7.32 8.20
N THR A 88 14.71 -8.54 7.72
CA THR A 88 15.54 -9.72 8.03
C THR A 88 16.87 -9.79 7.29
N GLY A 89 17.17 -8.85 6.38
CA GLY A 89 18.38 -8.82 5.54
C GLY A 89 19.69 -8.36 6.20
N ILE A 90 19.72 -8.17 7.53
CA ILE A 90 20.85 -7.55 8.24
C ILE A 90 22.17 -8.35 8.14
N MET A 91 22.09 -9.65 7.90
CA MET A 91 23.22 -10.57 7.87
C MET A 91 23.93 -10.63 6.50
N ALA A 92 23.37 -10.03 5.45
CA ALA A 92 24.01 -10.04 4.12
C ALA A 92 25.39 -9.34 4.11
N GLY A 93 25.63 -8.41 5.03
CA GLY A 93 26.88 -7.64 5.12
C GLY A 93 28.11 -8.46 5.56
N SER A 94 27.94 -9.57 6.30
CA SER A 94 29.08 -10.39 6.73
C SER A 94 29.64 -11.28 5.63
N ASN A 95 28.89 -11.52 4.55
CA ASN A 95 29.28 -12.43 3.48
C ASN A 95 30.49 -11.93 2.65
N ARG A 96 30.84 -10.65 2.78
CA ARG A 96 32.05 -10.05 2.16
C ARG A 96 33.11 -9.64 3.17
N SER A 97 33.02 -10.15 4.41
CA SER A 97 33.94 -9.81 5.51
C SER A 97 35.41 -10.05 5.18
N GLY A 98 35.73 -11.03 4.33
CA GLY A 98 37.10 -11.39 3.93
C GLY A 98 37.83 -10.35 3.07
N ASP A 99 37.12 -9.47 2.37
CA ASP A 99 37.70 -8.42 1.52
C ASP A 99 37.87 -7.08 2.26
N LEU A 100 37.48 -7.01 3.55
CA LEU A 100 37.60 -5.78 4.34
C LEU A 100 38.99 -5.65 4.96
N LYS A 101 39.54 -4.44 4.89
CA LYS A 101 40.78 -4.06 5.57
C LYS A 101 40.72 -4.28 7.09
N ASP A 102 39.56 -3.97 7.71
CA ASP A 102 39.31 -4.09 9.15
C ASP A 102 37.88 -4.60 9.44
N PRO A 103 37.60 -5.92 9.31
CA PRO A 103 36.25 -6.47 9.41
C PRO A 103 35.59 -6.22 10.78
N SER A 104 36.37 -6.28 11.87
CA SER A 104 35.87 -6.13 13.24
C SER A 104 35.26 -4.75 13.54
N GLN A 105 35.66 -3.71 12.81
CA GLN A 105 35.07 -2.37 12.95
C GLN A 105 34.08 -2.04 11.83
N SER A 106 34.34 -2.51 10.61
CA SER A 106 33.54 -2.17 9.45
C SER A 106 32.20 -2.91 9.39
N ILE A 107 32.12 -4.16 9.86
CA ILE A 107 30.85 -4.91 9.93
C ILE A 107 29.84 -4.19 10.84
N PRO A 108 30.13 -3.92 12.14
CA PRO A 108 29.13 -3.30 13.02
C PRO A 108 28.75 -1.89 12.57
N ARG A 109 29.70 -1.08 12.09
CA ARG A 109 29.41 0.27 11.60
C ARG A 109 28.56 0.24 10.33
N GLY A 110 28.89 -0.63 9.38
CA GLY A 110 28.13 -0.79 8.14
C GLY A 110 26.71 -1.25 8.40
N THR A 111 26.53 -2.23 9.28
CA THR A 111 25.21 -2.74 9.65
C THR A 111 24.33 -1.68 10.32
N ILE A 112 24.86 -0.92 11.29
CA ILE A 112 24.10 0.14 11.97
C ILE A 112 23.70 1.25 10.99
N LEU A 113 24.62 1.68 10.14
CA LEU A 113 24.33 2.68 9.12
C LEU A 113 23.26 2.18 8.14
N ALA A 114 23.37 0.94 7.67
CA ALA A 114 22.38 0.34 6.80
C ALA A 114 20.98 0.34 7.43
N VAL A 115 20.86 -0.12 8.68
CA VAL A 115 19.58 -0.12 9.41
C VAL A 115 19.01 1.30 9.55
N ILE A 116 19.81 2.29 9.93
CA ILE A 116 19.35 3.68 10.07
C ILE A 116 18.84 4.21 8.72
N THR A 117 19.59 3.97 7.63
CA THR A 117 19.19 4.45 6.31
C THR A 117 17.88 3.81 5.81
N THR A 118 17.71 2.50 5.98
CA THR A 118 16.48 1.81 5.54
C THR A 118 15.29 2.20 6.41
N SER A 119 15.46 2.31 7.73
CA SER A 119 14.42 2.83 8.63
C SER A 119 13.97 4.23 8.25
N PHE A 120 14.92 5.13 7.94
CA PHE A 120 14.60 6.49 7.51
C PHE A 120 13.79 6.50 6.20
N ILE A 121 14.21 5.71 5.20
CA ILE A 121 13.51 5.62 3.90
C ILE A 121 12.09 5.08 4.08
N TYR A 122 11.89 4.04 4.89
CA TYR A 122 10.55 3.49 5.15
C TYR A 122 9.61 4.51 5.79
N ILE A 123 10.08 5.24 6.80
CA ILE A 123 9.29 6.30 7.47
C ILE A 123 8.96 7.42 6.47
N LEU A 124 9.93 7.82 5.66
CA LEU A 124 9.75 8.88 4.67
C LEU A 124 8.70 8.50 3.61
N ILE A 125 8.77 7.28 3.08
CA ILE A 125 7.79 6.80 2.10
C ILE A 125 6.39 6.72 2.74
N ALA A 126 6.28 6.14 3.94
CA ALA A 126 5.00 6.06 4.65
C ALA A 126 4.38 7.44 4.88
N PHE A 127 5.20 8.42 5.28
CA PHE A 127 4.76 9.81 5.47
C PHE A 127 4.29 10.46 4.16
N LEU A 128 5.03 10.28 3.06
CA LEU A 128 4.68 10.84 1.75
C LEU A 128 3.38 10.24 1.20
N LEU A 129 3.19 8.92 1.32
CA LEU A 129 1.96 8.24 0.91
C LEU A 129 0.77 8.72 1.74
N ALA A 130 0.93 8.83 3.06
CA ALA A 130 -0.11 9.31 3.95
C ALA A 130 -0.53 10.77 3.68
N CYS A 131 0.39 11.62 3.21
CA CYS A 131 0.09 13.01 2.88
C CYS A 131 -0.50 13.19 1.48
N SER A 132 -0.19 12.29 0.53
CA SER A 132 -0.44 12.51 -0.90
C SER A 132 -1.64 11.74 -1.45
N ILE A 133 -2.03 10.64 -0.78
CA ILE A 133 -3.00 9.66 -1.28
C ILE A 133 -4.19 9.57 -0.32
N GLN A 134 -5.37 9.30 -0.84
CA GLN A 134 -6.56 9.07 -0.02
C GLN A 134 -6.56 7.67 0.62
N GLY A 135 -6.95 7.57 1.88
CA GLY A 135 -6.85 6.32 2.67
C GLY A 135 -7.60 5.12 2.09
N VAL A 136 -8.71 5.34 1.38
CA VAL A 136 -9.43 4.25 0.71
C VAL A 136 -8.64 3.66 -0.46
N LEU A 137 -7.87 4.49 -1.18
CA LEU A 137 -7.03 4.01 -2.27
C LEU A 137 -5.81 3.24 -1.75
N LEU A 138 -5.27 3.61 -0.57
CA LEU A 138 -4.16 2.89 0.06
C LEU A 138 -4.53 1.47 0.51
N ARG A 139 -5.81 1.18 0.69
CA ARG A 139 -6.30 -0.14 1.12
C ARG A 139 -6.74 -1.02 -0.04
N ASP A 140 -6.90 -0.44 -1.22
CA ASP A 140 -7.20 -1.17 -2.45
C ASP A 140 -5.93 -1.89 -2.94
N ARG A 141 -5.73 -3.11 -2.43
CA ARG A 141 -4.58 -3.95 -2.74
C ARG A 141 -4.49 -4.29 -4.24
N ASP A 142 -5.63 -4.55 -4.86
CA ASP A 142 -5.72 -5.03 -6.24
C ASP A 142 -5.81 -3.87 -7.25
N GLY A 143 -5.93 -2.63 -6.76
CA GLY A 143 -5.98 -1.42 -7.57
C GLY A 143 -7.21 -1.34 -8.47
N LEU A 144 -8.33 -1.97 -8.07
CA LEU A 144 -9.57 -2.00 -8.85
C LEU A 144 -10.11 -0.58 -9.09
N SER A 145 -9.90 0.32 -8.13
CA SER A 145 -10.29 1.72 -8.19
C SER A 145 -9.48 2.54 -9.21
N ILE A 146 -8.35 2.00 -9.69
CA ILE A 146 -7.39 2.66 -10.57
C ILE A 146 -6.99 1.79 -11.77
N ASN A 147 -7.94 1.02 -12.31
CA ASN A 147 -7.74 0.17 -13.49
C ASN A 147 -6.64 -0.89 -13.31
N GLN A 148 -6.61 -1.55 -12.15
CA GLN A 148 -5.65 -2.62 -11.81
C GLN A 148 -4.18 -2.16 -11.83
N GLN A 149 -3.95 -0.88 -11.54
CA GLN A 149 -2.60 -0.34 -11.41
C GLN A 149 -2.15 -0.35 -9.95
N LEU A 150 -0.84 -0.45 -9.73
CA LEU A 150 -0.26 -0.29 -8.40
C LEU A 150 -0.37 1.18 -7.97
N VAL A 151 -0.93 1.41 -6.78
CA VAL A 151 -1.10 2.75 -6.19
C VAL A 151 0.22 3.52 -6.13
N GLU A 152 1.31 2.84 -5.77
CA GLU A 152 2.66 3.41 -5.71
C GLU A 152 3.22 3.76 -7.08
N ALA A 153 2.99 2.91 -8.09
CA ALA A 153 3.45 3.14 -9.45
C ALA A 153 2.80 4.39 -10.03
N VAL A 154 1.51 4.58 -9.75
CA VAL A 154 0.74 5.74 -10.23
C VAL A 154 1.29 7.09 -9.73
N VAL A 155 1.89 7.11 -8.53
CA VAL A 155 2.48 8.33 -7.95
C VAL A 155 3.86 8.64 -8.52
N ALA A 156 4.52 7.65 -9.13
CA ALA A 156 5.88 7.83 -9.63
C ALA A 156 5.95 8.77 -10.85
N TRP A 157 6.93 9.66 -10.80
CA TRP A 157 7.31 10.53 -11.92
C TRP A 157 8.61 10.00 -12.55
N PRO A 158 8.80 10.01 -13.89
CA PRO A 158 7.94 10.60 -14.94
C PRO A 158 6.84 9.67 -15.46
N SER A 159 6.88 8.37 -15.14
CA SER A 159 5.93 7.38 -15.64
C SER A 159 5.77 6.21 -14.65
N PRO A 160 4.58 5.61 -14.53
CA PRO A 160 4.34 4.50 -13.61
C PRO A 160 5.18 3.25 -13.90
N TYR A 161 5.64 3.09 -15.13
CA TYR A 161 6.46 1.93 -15.51
C TYR A 161 7.80 1.89 -14.79
N VAL A 162 8.32 3.02 -14.30
CA VAL A 162 9.62 3.08 -13.59
C VAL A 162 9.61 2.17 -12.36
N ILE A 163 8.56 2.24 -11.55
CA ILE A 163 8.42 1.42 -10.35
C ILE A 163 8.25 -0.05 -10.73
N ILE A 164 7.43 -0.33 -11.74
CA ILE A 164 7.16 -1.71 -12.19
C ILE A 164 8.46 -2.37 -12.66
N THR A 165 9.21 -1.71 -13.54
CA THR A 165 10.49 -2.25 -14.03
C THR A 165 11.54 -2.34 -12.93
N GLY A 166 11.58 -1.35 -12.02
CA GLY A 166 12.52 -1.34 -10.89
C GLY A 166 12.25 -2.48 -9.92
N ALA A 167 10.98 -2.70 -9.56
CA ALA A 167 10.57 -3.79 -8.69
C ALA A 167 10.87 -5.16 -9.31
N LEU A 168 10.56 -5.35 -10.61
CA LEU A 168 10.90 -6.58 -11.32
C LEU A 168 12.41 -6.86 -11.30
N CYS A 169 13.24 -5.87 -11.66
CA CYS A 169 14.69 -6.02 -11.63
C CYS A 169 15.22 -6.31 -10.22
N ALA A 170 14.67 -5.66 -9.19
CA ALA A 170 15.04 -5.90 -7.80
C ALA A 170 14.68 -7.32 -7.35
N CYS A 171 13.47 -7.80 -7.68
CA CYS A 171 13.03 -9.16 -7.38
C CYS A 171 13.90 -10.21 -8.08
N PHE A 172 14.22 -10.03 -9.36
CA PHE A 172 15.14 -10.93 -10.06
C PHE A 172 16.54 -10.92 -9.44
N GLY A 173 17.06 -9.73 -9.09
CA GLY A 173 18.36 -9.59 -8.42
C GLY A 173 18.40 -10.30 -7.08
N ALA A 174 17.38 -10.11 -6.23
CA ALA A 174 17.27 -10.78 -4.93
C ALA A 174 17.10 -12.31 -5.08
N GLY A 175 16.34 -12.76 -6.08
CA GLY A 175 16.17 -14.18 -6.37
C GLY A 175 17.44 -14.87 -6.87
N LEU A 176 18.30 -14.14 -7.58
CA LEU A 176 19.59 -14.63 -8.10
C LEU A 176 20.72 -14.57 -7.05
N GLN A 177 20.48 -13.94 -5.90
CA GLN A 177 21.48 -13.76 -4.85
C GLN A 177 21.76 -15.04 -4.02
N TRP A 178 21.19 -16.16 -4.44
CA TRP A 178 21.31 -17.49 -3.83
C TRP A 178 22.24 -18.40 -4.62
#